data_AF-A0A8T5LYI0-F1
#
_entry.id   AF-A0A8T5LYI0-F1
#
_cell.length_a   1.000
_cell.length_b   1.000
_cell.length_c   1.000
_cell.angle_alpha   90.00
_cell.angle_beta   90.00
_cell.angle_gamma   90.00
#
_symmetry.space_group_name_H-M   'P 1'
#
loop_
_entity.id
_entity.type
_entity.pdbx_description
1 polymer ?
#
loop_
_entity_poly.entity_id
_entity_poly.type
_entity_poly.pdbx_seq_one_letter_code
_entity_poly.pdbx_strand_id
1 'polypeptide(L)'
;MLTGMEVFEFFSDFNLILKIFVLLMIISFVYNHLGKGPMAWIIMIALVYFVLLDGWAFFGPVYILYMLLAMGFAGFLVDFFFMSQPLRQKQQPGGSGADMGIGPTSMDARQQSPGPHHGGRGPRAPPPG
;
A
#
# COMPACT_ATOMS: atom_id res chain seq x y z
N MET A 1 17.74 34.38 -2.64
CA MET A 1 17.93 34.61 -1.19
C MET A 1 16.60 34.27 -0.54
N LEU A 2 16.52 33.15 0.18
CA LEU A 2 15.37 32.89 1.04
C LEU A 2 15.42 33.94 2.16
N THR A 3 14.36 34.72 2.29
CA THR A 3 14.28 35.72 3.36
C THR A 3 13.93 35.01 4.67
N GLY A 4 14.45 35.46 5.81
CA GLY A 4 14.24 34.77 7.10
C GLY A 4 12.76 34.58 7.49
N MET A 5 11.86 35.36 6.89
CA MET A 5 10.41 35.25 7.05
C MET A 5 9.86 33.98 6.38
N GLU A 6 10.27 33.66 5.15
CA GLU A 6 9.83 32.45 4.41
C GLU A 6 10.26 31.16 5.13
N VAL A 7 11.45 31.17 5.75
CA VAL A 7 11.95 30.04 6.53
C VAL A 7 11.12 29.82 7.79
N PHE A 8 10.73 30.90 8.48
CA PHE A 8 9.88 30.81 9.67
C PHE A 8 8.47 30.31 9.33
N GLU A 9 7.87 30.81 8.24
CA GLU A 9 6.58 30.33 7.74
C GLU A 9 6.64 28.84 7.41
N PHE A 10 7.70 28.41 6.72
CA PHE A 10 7.93 26.99 6.43
C PHE A 10 7.99 26.14 7.71
N PHE A 11 8.77 26.54 8.71
CA PHE A 11 8.83 25.78 9.97
C PHE A 11 7.48 25.77 10.72
N SER A 12 6.72 26.86 10.65
CA SER A 12 5.37 26.93 11.21
C SER A 12 4.42 25.94 10.52
N ASP A 13 4.47 25.88 9.19
CA ASP A 13 3.65 24.97 8.39
C ASP A 13 4.01 23.50 8.67
N PHE A 14 5.31 23.18 8.74
CA PHE A 14 5.77 21.84 9.11
C PHE A 14 5.34 21.43 10.51
N ASN A 15 5.38 22.37 11.46
CA ASN A 15 4.93 22.13 12.83
C ASN A 15 3.43 21.81 12.87
N LEU A 16 2.61 22.56 12.10
CA LEU A 16 1.18 22.27 11.97
C LEU A 16 0.94 20.87 11.37
N ILE A 17 1.65 20.51 10.30
CA ILE A 17 1.54 19.19 9.66
C ILE A 17 1.88 18.08 10.65
N LEU A 18 2.96 18.22 11.41
CA LEU A 18 3.35 17.24 12.43
C LEU A 18 2.28 17.07 13.50
N LYS A 19 1.67 18.17 13.97
CA LYS A 19 0.56 18.12 14.94
C LYS A 19 -0.63 17.36 14.40
N ILE A 20 -1.01 17.61 13.13
CA ILE A 20 -2.10 16.90 12.48
C ILE A 20 -1.80 15.41 12.38
N PHE A 21 -0.56 15.05 12.02
CA PHE A 21 -0.17 13.65 11.92
C PHE A 21 -0.23 12.92 13.28
N VAL A 22 0.29 13.56 14.33
CA VAL A 22 0.20 13.03 15.70
C VAL A 22 -1.25 12.93 16.17
N LEU A 23 -2.10 13.90 15.85
CA LEU A 23 -3.53 13.86 16.13
C LEU A 23 -4.19 12.63 15.48
N LEU A 24 -3.95 12.41 14.19
CA LEU A 24 -4.46 11.25 13.46
C LEU A 24 -3.95 9.93 14.05
N MET A 25 -2.68 9.90 14.50
CA MET A 25 -2.10 8.75 15.17
C MET A 25 -2.78 8.47 16.52
N ILE A 26 -3.04 9.49 17.35
CA ILE A 26 -3.77 9.33 18.61
C ILE A 26 -5.19 8.84 18.35
N ILE A 27 -5.90 9.43 17.39
CA ILE A 27 -7.24 9.00 16.99
C ILE A 27 -7.20 7.52 16.58
N SER A 28 -6.32 7.17 15.64
CA SER A 28 -6.16 5.78 15.17
C SER A 28 -5.83 4.82 16.31
N PHE A 29 -4.92 5.19 17.20
CA PHE A 29 -4.55 4.39 18.36
C PHE A 29 -5.75 4.13 19.27
N VAL A 30 -6.51 5.18 19.62
CA VAL A 30 -7.66 5.06 20.51
C VAL A 30 -8.77 4.23 19.86
N TYR A 31 -9.10 4.49 18.60
CA TYR A 31 -10.14 3.73 17.89
C TYR A 31 -9.77 2.25 17.75
N ASN A 32 -8.49 1.92 17.50
CA ASN A 32 -8.04 0.55 17.31
C ASN A 32 -7.87 -0.23 18.61
N HIS A 33 -7.50 0.42 19.72
CA HIS A 33 -7.21 -0.28 20.99
C HIS A 33 -8.35 -0.18 22.02
N LEU A 34 -9.04 0.96 22.08
CA LEU A 34 -10.07 1.24 23.08
C LEU A 34 -11.49 1.21 22.49
N GLY A 35 -11.61 1.17 21.17
CA GLY A 35 -12.89 1.12 20.47
C GLY A 35 -13.65 2.44 20.49
N LYS A 36 -14.99 2.36 20.49
CA LYS A 36 -15.90 3.52 20.32
C LYS A 36 -16.68 3.88 21.59
N GLY A 37 -16.23 3.39 22.75
CA GLY A 37 -16.91 3.62 24.02
C GLY A 37 -16.79 5.07 24.52
N PRO A 38 -17.65 5.51 25.44
CA PRO A 38 -17.55 6.84 26.06
C PRO A 38 -16.21 7.08 26.75
N MET A 39 -15.64 6.02 27.33
CA MET A 39 -14.32 6.07 27.97
C MET A 39 -13.19 6.32 26.95
N ALA A 40 -13.33 5.81 25.72
CA ALA A 40 -12.37 6.05 24.65
C ALA A 40 -12.32 7.53 24.27
N TRP A 41 -13.48 8.21 24.25
CA TRP A 41 -13.55 9.66 24.01
C TRP A 41 -12.83 10.48 25.08
N ILE A 42 -13.03 10.14 26.36
CA ILE A 42 -12.37 10.84 27.48
C ILE A 42 -10.85 10.69 27.37
N ILE A 43 -10.38 9.46 27.12
CA ILE A 43 -8.94 9.17 26.95
C ILE A 43 -8.38 9.87 25.71
N MET A 44 -9.13 9.88 24.60
CA MET A 44 -8.72 10.58 23.38
C MET A 44 -8.50 12.07 23.64
N ILE A 45 -9.46 12.73 24.29
CA ILE A 45 -9.36 14.16 24.62
C ILE A 45 -8.19 14.42 25.56
N ALA A 46 -8.00 13.59 26.58
CA ALA A 46 -6.90 13.71 27.52
C ALA A 46 -5.53 13.58 26.82
N LEU A 47 -5.37 12.58 25.94
CA LEU A 47 -4.15 12.37 25.17
C LEU A 47 -3.89 13.52 24.19
N VAL A 48 -4.92 13.98 23.47
CA VAL A 48 -4.82 15.11 22.55
C VAL A 48 -4.38 16.37 23.30
N TYR A 49 -5.02 16.69 24.43
CA TYR A 49 -4.66 17.85 25.25
C TYR A 49 -3.21 17.77 25.74
N PHE A 50 -2.84 16.64 26.34
CA PHE A 50 -1.51 16.47 26.93
C PHE A 50 -0.40 16.49 25.87
N VAL A 51 -0.59 15.82 24.73
CA VAL A 51 0.46 15.67 23.72
C VAL A 51 0.59 16.91 22.82
N LEU A 52 -0.51 17.56 22.43
CA LEU A 52 -0.49 18.64 21.44
C LEU A 52 -0.38 20.05 22.02
N LEU A 53 -0.81 20.26 23.27
CA LEU A 53 -0.80 21.58 23.91
C LEU A 53 0.36 21.71 24.91
N ASP A 54 0.42 20.83 25.90
CA ASP A 54 1.40 20.95 27.00
C ASP A 54 2.73 20.26 26.66
N GLY A 55 2.65 19.03 26.17
CA GLY A 55 3.81 18.19 25.90
C GLY A 55 4.52 18.45 24.57
N TRP A 56 3.99 19.33 23.70
CA TRP A 56 4.49 19.45 22.33
C TRP A 56 5.98 19.84 22.24
N ALA A 57 6.45 20.69 23.16
CA ALA A 57 7.85 21.10 23.22
C ALA A 57 8.81 19.92 23.45
N PHE A 58 8.35 18.86 24.11
CA PHE A 58 9.13 17.65 24.35
C PHE A 58 8.80 16.53 23.35
N PHE A 59 7.52 16.25 23.13
CA PHE A 59 7.06 15.18 22.24
C PHE A 59 7.35 15.47 20.76
N GLY A 60 7.29 16.72 20.31
CA GLY A 60 7.56 17.09 18.92
C GLY A 60 8.98 16.69 18.47
N PRO A 61 10.03 17.15 19.18
CA PRO A 61 11.40 16.75 18.87
C PRO A 61 11.65 15.24 19.00
N VAL A 62 11.12 14.60 20.05
CA VAL A 62 11.25 13.14 20.24
C VAL A 62 10.59 12.38 19.08
N TYR A 63 9.43 12.84 18.62
CA TYR A 63 8.73 12.25 17.49
C TYR A 63 9.50 12.38 16.17
N ILE A 64 10.10 13.55 15.91
CA ILE A 64 10.96 13.75 14.75
C ILE A 64 12.17 12.81 14.81
N LEU A 65 12.81 12.71 15.98
CA LEU A 65 13.94 11.80 16.19
C LEU A 65 13.54 10.34 15.96
N TYR A 66 12.37 9.94 16.47
CA TYR A 66 11.81 8.61 16.26
C TYR A 66 11.56 8.33 14.77
N MET A 67 10.99 9.27 14.03
CA MET A 67 10.78 9.13 12.59
C MET A 67 12.09 9.06 11.80
N LEU A 68 13.10 9.83 12.21
CA LEU A 68 14.43 9.78 11.60
C LEU A 68 15.11 8.43 11.85
N LEU A 69 15.01 7.92 13.07
CA LEU A 69 15.50 6.59 13.42
C LEU A 69 14.77 5.49 12.65
N ALA A 70 13.44 5.57 12.56
CA ALA A 70 12.62 4.60 11.83
C ALA A 70 12.93 4.61 10.33
N MET A 71 13.11 5.80 9.74
CA MET A 71 13.51 5.95 8.34
C MET A 71 14.93 5.40 8.10
N GLY A 72 15.89 5.69 8.99
CA GLY A 72 17.24 5.15 8.91
C GLY A 72 17.26 3.63 9.04
N PHE A 73 16.48 3.07 9.96
CA PHE A 73 16.33 1.63 10.13
C PHE A 73 15.64 0.97 8.94
N ALA A 74 14.58 1.58 8.40
CA ALA A 74 13.92 1.11 7.18
C ALA A 74 14.88 1.13 5.98
N GLY A 75 15.72 2.16 5.86
CA GLY A 75 16.77 2.23 4.85
C GLY A 75 17.78 1.09 4.98
N PHE A 76 18.27 0.82 6.19
CA PHE A 76 19.15 -0.31 6.45
C PHE A 76 18.51 -1.66 6.09
N LEU A 77 17.22 -1.85 6.43
CA LEU A 77 16.49 -3.06 6.06
C LEU A 77 16.37 -3.19 4.54
N VAL A 78 15.99 -2.11 3.84
CA VAL A 78 15.92 -2.06 2.38
C VAL A 78 17.25 -2.48 1.78
N ASP A 79 18.35 -1.87 2.23
CA ASP A 79 19.69 -2.22 1.76
C ASP A 79 19.99 -3.71 1.99
N PHE A 80 19.66 -4.26 3.16
CA PHE A 80 19.84 -5.68 3.45
C PHE A 80 19.02 -6.58 2.50
N PHE A 81 17.77 -6.22 2.20
CA PHE A 81 16.92 -6.96 1.25
C PHE A 81 17.39 -6.86 -0.21
N PHE A 82 18.03 -5.75 -0.62
CA PHE A 82 18.55 -5.58 -1.98
C PHE A 82 19.98 -6.13 -2.15
N MET A 83 20.84 -6.07 -1.14
CA MET A 83 22.17 -6.67 -1.17
C MET A 83 22.16 -8.19 -1.02
N SER A 84 21.17 -8.76 -0.33
CA SER A 84 21.05 -10.22 -0.14
C SER A 84 20.42 -10.95 -1.33
N GLN A 85 19.92 -10.23 -2.33
CA GLN A 85 19.55 -10.86 -3.59
C GLN A 85 20.84 -11.19 -4.35
N PRO A 86 21.17 -12.47 -4.58
CA PRO A 86 22.18 -12.77 -5.59
C PRO A 86 21.64 -12.17 -6.88
N LEU A 87 22.39 -11.21 -7.44
CA LEU A 87 22.23 -10.76 -8.82
C LEU A 87 21.91 -12.01 -9.63
N ARG A 88 20.66 -12.14 -10.07
CA ARG A 88 20.24 -13.17 -11.02
C ARG A 88 20.98 -12.79 -12.29
N GLN A 89 22.20 -13.28 -12.38
CA GLN A 89 23.19 -12.91 -13.36
C GLN A 89 22.56 -13.14 -14.72
N LYS A 90 22.64 -12.11 -15.56
CA LYS A 90 22.31 -12.14 -16.98
C LYS A 90 22.69 -13.49 -17.58
N GLN A 91 21.70 -14.31 -17.89
CA GLN A 91 21.70 -15.13 -19.09
C GLN A 91 20.43 -14.79 -19.85
N GLN A 92 20.52 -13.68 -20.56
CA GLN A 92 19.99 -13.64 -21.89
C GLN A 92 21.12 -14.19 -22.77
N PRO A 93 21.12 -15.48 -23.15
CA PRO A 93 21.75 -15.83 -24.40
C PRO A 93 20.87 -15.19 -25.47
N GLY A 94 21.49 -14.38 -26.33
CA GLY A 94 20.83 -13.88 -27.52
C GLY A 94 20.22 -15.05 -28.28
N GLY A 95 18.88 -15.07 -28.33
CA GLY A 95 18.16 -15.82 -29.34
C GLY A 95 18.41 -15.12 -30.66
N SER A 96 19.43 -15.63 -31.36
CA SER A 96 19.69 -15.39 -32.77
C SER A 96 18.39 -15.18 -33.53
N GLY A 97 18.32 -14.11 -34.32
CA GLY A 97 17.38 -14.08 -35.43
C GLY A 97 17.56 -15.36 -36.27
N ALA A 98 16.47 -15.80 -36.89
CA ALA A 98 16.42 -16.89 -37.88
C ALA A 98 16.30 -18.33 -37.37
N ASP A 99 15.35 -18.63 -36.46
CA ASP A 99 14.75 -19.97 -36.45
C ASP A 99 13.22 -19.91 -36.58
N MET A 100 12.82 -19.66 -37.82
CA MET A 100 11.86 -20.48 -38.55
C MET A 100 10.51 -20.78 -37.87
N GLY A 101 9.63 -19.79 -37.91
CA GLY A 101 8.20 -20.04 -37.92
C GLY A 101 7.79 -20.75 -39.22
N ILE A 102 7.74 -22.08 -39.21
CA ILE A 102 6.87 -22.90 -40.07
C ILE A 102 6.47 -24.15 -39.27
N GLY A 103 5.34 -24.08 -38.58
CA GLY A 103 4.60 -25.22 -38.01
C GLY A 103 3.16 -25.16 -38.54
N PRO A 104 2.74 -26.09 -39.41
CA PRO A 104 1.54 -25.93 -40.23
C PRO A 104 0.32 -26.42 -39.48
N THR A 105 -0.47 -25.56 -38.81
CA THR A 105 -1.79 -25.99 -38.29
C THR A 105 -2.63 -24.83 -37.78
N SER A 106 -3.22 -24.07 -38.70
CA SER A 106 -4.57 -23.47 -38.49
C SER A 106 -4.97 -22.65 -39.71
N MET A 107 -5.01 -23.27 -40.89
CA MET A 107 -5.78 -22.73 -42.01
C MET A 107 -7.19 -23.30 -41.95
N ASP A 108 -8.14 -22.39 -41.73
CA ASP A 108 -9.39 -22.29 -42.50
C ASP A 108 -10.27 -23.54 -42.62
N ALA A 109 -10.93 -23.88 -41.52
CA ALA A 109 -12.19 -24.64 -41.55
C ALA A 109 -13.40 -23.78 -41.13
N ARG A 110 -13.36 -22.46 -41.41
CA ARG A 110 -14.53 -21.58 -41.45
C ARG A 110 -15.03 -21.45 -42.88
N GLN A 111 -15.69 -22.48 -43.41
CA GLN A 111 -16.77 -22.35 -44.41
C GLN A 111 -17.23 -23.74 -44.86
N GLN A 112 -18.38 -24.20 -44.34
CA GLN A 112 -19.46 -24.81 -45.11
C GLN A 112 -20.61 -25.23 -44.16
N SER A 113 -21.75 -24.51 -44.25
CA SER A 113 -23.11 -24.96 -43.88
C SER A 113 -23.49 -26.24 -44.65
N PRO A 114 -24.57 -27.02 -44.36
CA PRO A 114 -25.86 -26.63 -43.73
C PRO A 114 -26.60 -27.68 -42.84
N GLY A 115 -27.60 -27.22 -42.05
CA GLY A 115 -28.82 -27.99 -41.72
C GLY A 115 -28.87 -28.75 -40.38
N PRO A 116 -30.03 -29.37 -40.03
CA PRO A 116 -31.03 -28.72 -39.17
C PRO A 116 -31.48 -29.53 -37.93
N HIS A 117 -32.26 -28.86 -37.06
CA HIS A 117 -33.33 -29.38 -36.19
C HIS A 117 -33.06 -30.33 -35.00
N HIS A 118 -33.89 -30.09 -33.97
CA HIS A 118 -34.29 -30.95 -32.85
C HIS A 118 -33.21 -31.21 -31.78
N GLY A 119 -33.40 -30.89 -30.51
CA GLY A 119 -34.61 -31.10 -29.71
C GLY A 119 -34.24 -32.10 -28.62
N GLY A 120 -34.11 -31.64 -27.37
CA GLY A 120 -33.69 -32.54 -26.29
C GLY A 120 -33.66 -31.86 -24.93
N ARG A 121 -34.84 -31.58 -24.37
CA ARG A 121 -35.02 -31.29 -22.94
C ARG A 121 -34.58 -32.51 -22.15
N GLY A 122 -33.45 -32.42 -21.43
CA GLY A 122 -33.07 -33.41 -20.43
C GLY A 122 -34.07 -33.39 -19.26
N PRO A 123 -34.56 -34.55 -18.79
CA PRO A 123 -35.53 -34.61 -17.70
C PRO A 123 -34.89 -34.29 -16.34
N ARG A 124 -35.46 -33.30 -15.63
CA ARG A 124 -35.23 -33.06 -14.19
C ARG A 124 -35.91 -34.17 -13.39
N ALA A 125 -35.16 -34.86 -12.54
CA ALA A 125 -35.73 -35.69 -11.47
C ALA A 125 -36.07 -34.79 -10.26
N PRO A 126 -37.29 -34.87 -9.71
CA PRO A 126 -37.66 -34.18 -8.47
C PRO A 126 -37.34 -35.02 -7.20
N PRO A 127 -37.12 -34.37 -6.03
CA PRO A 127 -37.08 -35.01 -4.70
C PRO A 127 -38.53 -35.36 -4.25
N PRO A 128 -38.85 -35.95 -3.07
CA PRO A 128 -38.05 -36.36 -1.91
C PRO A 128 -38.38 -37.78 -1.36
N GLY A 129 -37.70 -38.18 -0.28
CA GLY A 129 -37.99 -39.35 0.58
C GLY A 129 -36.91 -39.52 1.63
#